data_AF-A0A2D5E8F7-F1
#
_entry.id   AF-A0A2D5E8F7-F1
#
_cell.length_a   1.000
_cell.length_b   1.000
_cell.length_c   1.000
_cell.angle_alpha   90.00
_cell.angle_beta   90.00
_cell.angle_gamma   90.00
#
_symmetry.space_group_name_H-M   'P 1'
#
loop_
_entity.id
_entity.type
_entity.pdbx_description
1 polymer ?
#
loop_
_entity_poly.entity_id
_entity_poly.type
_entity_poly.pdbx_seq_one_letter_code
_entity_poly.pdbx_strand_id
1 'polypeptide(L)'
;MKSLLFTGLAAATAMTATASAGLEPGDVITVSRLGTAPGHAIRYNYDASRTFDAAATGSDYFGLAGVNSFKAESGGILKTFCVEMNEGFVDDPIVYTVTEIANVPEELPNPGMSEARQTLMKDLYARWYDQTQYEPGDSWSVASNYASAFQLVVWEISHENFTSSTDASVALSEMNISRGAMAFTDTYSAEVANIANNLILSLGTGGFFNYTKLLGLSNPNNQDMLIVVPTPAIAGLAGLGLVGMRRRRR
;
A
#
# COMPACT_ATOMS: atom_id res chain seq x y z
N MET A 1 60.46 -18.71 -5.82
CA MET A 1 59.98 -17.99 -4.61
C MET A 1 58.53 -17.63 -4.82
N LYS A 2 57.76 -17.65 -3.73
CA LYS A 2 56.31 -17.89 -3.62
C LYS A 2 55.42 -16.89 -4.38
N SER A 3 54.42 -17.45 -5.09
CA SER A 3 53.28 -16.76 -5.68
C SER A 3 52.28 -16.34 -4.59
N LEU A 4 51.91 -15.05 -4.56
CA LEU A 4 50.88 -14.49 -3.68
C LEU A 4 49.51 -14.65 -4.33
N LEU A 5 48.71 -15.59 -3.83
CA LEU A 5 47.28 -15.70 -4.10
C LEU A 5 46.52 -14.95 -3.01
N PHE A 6 45.95 -13.80 -3.34
CA PHE A 6 44.96 -13.11 -2.51
C PHE A 6 43.65 -13.89 -2.59
N THR A 7 43.34 -14.63 -1.52
CA THR A 7 42.02 -15.22 -1.28
C THR A 7 41.04 -14.10 -0.91
N GLY A 8 40.14 -13.77 -1.84
CA GLY A 8 38.97 -12.94 -1.56
C GLY A 8 38.02 -13.67 -0.62
N LEU A 9 37.82 -13.11 0.57
CA LEU A 9 36.84 -13.58 1.53
C LEU A 9 35.49 -12.95 1.14
N ALA A 10 34.65 -13.70 0.41
CA ALA A 10 33.26 -13.31 0.20
C ALA A 10 32.53 -13.42 1.55
N ALA A 11 32.16 -12.28 2.13
CA ALA A 11 31.30 -12.22 3.29
C ALA A 11 29.91 -12.72 2.86
N ALA A 12 29.58 -13.96 3.25
CA ALA A 12 28.22 -14.46 3.14
C ALA A 12 27.36 -13.72 4.17
N THR A 13 26.61 -12.71 3.72
CA THR A 13 25.51 -12.15 4.48
C THR A 13 24.47 -13.24 4.68
N ALA A 14 24.41 -13.77 5.90
CA ALA A 14 23.33 -14.66 6.32
C ALA A 14 22.04 -13.84 6.35
N MET A 15 21.25 -13.92 5.28
CA MET A 15 19.84 -13.55 5.34
C MET A 15 19.16 -14.54 6.28
N THR A 16 18.89 -14.12 7.51
CA THR A 16 17.98 -14.82 8.40
C THR A 16 16.59 -14.76 7.77
N ALA A 17 16.24 -15.78 6.99
CA ALA A 17 14.87 -16.02 6.59
C ALA A 17 14.08 -16.46 7.83
N THR A 18 13.57 -15.49 8.59
CA THR A 18 12.45 -15.75 9.49
C THR A 18 11.25 -16.07 8.62
N ALA A 19 10.80 -17.33 8.64
CA ALA A 19 9.51 -17.68 8.07
C ALA A 19 8.43 -16.89 8.83
N SER A 20 8.00 -15.75 8.31
CA SER A 20 6.75 -15.15 8.77
C SER A 20 5.63 -16.06 8.27
N ALA A 21 4.89 -16.67 9.20
CA ALA A 21 3.56 -17.15 8.87
C ALA A 21 2.82 -15.96 8.21
N GLY A 22 2.22 -16.18 7.04
CA GLY A 22 1.47 -15.12 6.37
C GLY A 22 0.29 -14.71 7.26
N LEU A 23 -0.01 -13.42 7.30
CA LEU A 23 -1.23 -12.92 7.93
C LEU A 23 -2.44 -13.39 7.13
N GLU A 24 -3.51 -13.74 7.83
CA GLU A 24 -4.80 -14.13 7.26
C GLU A 24 -5.93 -13.34 7.94
N PRO A 25 -7.08 -13.13 7.27
CA PRO A 25 -8.25 -12.52 7.90
C PRO A 25 -8.66 -13.22 9.20
N GLY A 26 -8.90 -12.43 10.25
CA GLY A 26 -9.19 -12.89 11.60
C GLY A 26 -7.99 -12.90 12.55
N ASP A 27 -6.76 -12.78 12.03
CA ASP A 27 -5.58 -12.58 12.86
C ASP A 27 -5.65 -11.23 13.60
N VAL A 28 -5.03 -11.17 14.79
CA VAL A 28 -4.86 -9.93 15.54
C VAL A 28 -3.38 -9.63 15.62
N ILE A 29 -2.99 -8.41 15.24
CA ILE A 29 -1.61 -7.96 15.28
C ILE A 29 -1.47 -6.69 16.13
N THR A 30 -0.38 -6.64 16.88
CA THR A 30 0.00 -5.45 17.65
C THR A 30 1.19 -4.78 16.96
N VAL A 31 1.08 -3.48 16.73
CA VAL A 31 2.06 -2.72 15.96
C VAL A 31 2.34 -1.35 16.61
N SER A 32 3.58 -0.87 16.53
CA SER A 32 3.94 0.49 16.93
C SER A 32 4.24 1.34 15.71
N ARG A 33 3.69 2.56 15.67
CA ARG A 33 3.84 3.46 14.53
C ARG A 33 5.26 4.02 14.46
N LEU A 34 5.91 3.88 13.31
CA LEU A 34 7.22 4.49 13.03
C LEU A 34 7.08 5.86 12.34
N GLY A 35 5.98 6.06 11.61
CA GLY A 35 5.66 7.31 10.93
C GLY A 35 5.13 7.11 9.51
N THR A 36 4.85 8.22 8.85
CA THR A 36 4.40 8.26 7.45
C THR A 36 5.52 8.85 6.61
N ALA A 37 6.28 7.98 5.95
CA ALA A 37 7.36 8.34 5.05
C ALA A 37 7.78 7.14 4.18
N PRO A 38 8.17 7.36 2.92
CA PRO A 38 8.21 8.64 2.20
C PRO A 38 6.79 9.19 1.89
N GLY A 39 6.67 10.50 1.66
CA GLY A 39 5.36 11.16 1.45
C GLY A 39 5.39 12.69 1.45
N HIS A 40 4.23 13.30 1.17
CA HIS A 40 4.02 14.75 1.09
C HIS A 40 2.76 15.19 1.81
N ALA A 41 2.81 16.41 2.34
CA ALA A 41 1.63 17.11 2.80
C ALA A 41 0.78 17.55 1.59
N ILE A 42 -0.51 17.24 1.61
CA ILE A 42 -1.46 17.57 0.54
C ILE A 42 -2.68 18.30 1.12
N ARG A 43 -3.51 18.85 0.23
CA ARG A 43 -4.84 19.36 0.55
C ARG A 43 -5.90 18.69 -0.30
N TYR A 44 -7.04 18.45 0.31
CA TYR A 44 -8.16 17.80 -0.35
C TYR A 44 -9.49 18.36 0.14
N ASN A 45 -10.51 18.20 -0.68
CA ASN A 45 -11.90 18.48 -0.37
C ASN A 45 -12.67 17.16 -0.51
N TYR A 46 -13.29 16.71 0.58
CA TYR A 46 -14.11 15.51 0.62
C TYR A 46 -15.55 15.87 1.00
N ASP A 47 -16.51 15.36 0.24
CA ASP A 47 -17.94 15.46 0.56
C ASP A 47 -18.66 14.29 -0.09
N ALA A 48 -19.13 13.38 0.78
CA ALA A 48 -19.79 12.13 0.43
C ALA A 48 -21.15 12.31 -0.28
N SER A 49 -21.67 13.53 -0.40
CA SER A 49 -22.91 13.82 -1.13
C SER A 49 -22.69 14.21 -2.59
N ARG A 50 -21.44 14.46 -3.00
CA ARG A 50 -21.11 14.88 -4.37
C ARG A 50 -21.09 13.70 -5.34
N THR A 51 -21.44 13.99 -6.59
CA THR A 51 -21.23 13.06 -7.72
C THR A 51 -19.76 13.04 -8.12
N PHE A 52 -19.33 11.96 -8.78
CA PHE A 52 -17.96 11.76 -9.25
C PHE A 52 -17.40 12.86 -10.16
N ASP A 53 -18.25 13.66 -10.77
CA ASP A 53 -17.85 14.76 -11.65
C ASP A 53 -18.00 16.15 -10.99
N ALA A 54 -18.41 16.22 -9.73
CA ALA A 54 -18.60 17.51 -9.06
C ALA A 54 -17.28 18.28 -8.91
N ALA A 55 -17.34 19.61 -8.98
CA ALA A 55 -16.18 20.44 -8.64
C ALA A 55 -15.92 20.40 -7.13
N ALA A 56 -14.66 20.62 -6.73
CA ALA A 56 -14.31 20.90 -5.34
C ALA A 56 -14.98 22.18 -4.86
N THR A 57 -15.68 22.12 -3.73
CA THR A 57 -16.36 23.27 -3.12
C THR A 57 -16.27 23.20 -1.60
N GLY A 58 -16.11 24.34 -0.94
CA GLY A 58 -16.06 24.42 0.52
C GLY A 58 -14.63 24.44 1.06
N SER A 59 -14.46 23.89 2.26
CA SER A 59 -13.18 23.91 2.97
C SER A 59 -12.28 22.77 2.52
N ASP A 60 -10.98 23.08 2.47
CA ASP A 60 -9.94 22.08 2.30
C ASP A 60 -9.52 21.50 3.65
N TYR A 61 -9.20 20.22 3.62
CA TYR A 61 -8.59 19.46 4.69
C TYR A 61 -7.11 19.26 4.39
N PHE A 62 -6.32 19.08 5.45
CA PHE A 62 -4.90 18.75 5.36
C PHE A 62 -4.72 17.25 5.53
N GLY A 63 -3.91 16.64 4.68
CA GLY A 63 -3.54 15.23 4.79
C GLY A 63 -2.04 15.01 4.59
N LEU A 64 -1.52 13.95 5.19
CA LEU A 64 -0.16 13.48 4.91
C LEU A 64 -0.27 12.23 4.02
N ALA A 65 -0.02 12.40 2.72
CA ALA A 65 -0.09 11.33 1.74
C ALA A 65 1.27 10.60 1.68
N GLY A 66 1.30 9.29 1.90
CA GLY A 66 2.54 8.52 1.81
C GLY A 66 2.47 7.14 2.46
N VAL A 67 3.62 6.49 2.58
CA VAL A 67 3.72 5.14 3.15
C VAL A 67 3.70 5.22 4.67
N ASN A 68 2.73 4.56 5.30
CA ASN A 68 2.73 4.36 6.74
C ASN A 68 3.59 3.16 7.09
N SER A 69 4.45 3.33 8.09
CA SER A 69 5.36 2.31 8.56
C SER A 69 5.04 1.94 10.00
N PHE A 70 4.88 0.65 10.26
CA PHE A 70 4.66 0.13 11.59
C PHE A 70 5.64 -0.99 11.91
N LYS A 71 6.16 -1.00 13.13
CA LYS A 71 6.92 -2.12 13.65
C LYS A 71 5.95 -3.13 14.27
N ALA A 72 5.88 -4.34 13.71
CA ALA A 72 5.08 -5.40 14.31
C ALA A 72 5.80 -5.98 15.54
N GLU A 73 5.05 -6.35 16.58
CA GLU A 73 5.61 -7.02 17.77
C GLU A 73 6.28 -8.36 17.43
N SER A 74 5.74 -9.06 16.44
CA SER A 74 6.31 -10.31 15.88
C SER A 74 7.62 -10.08 15.12
N GLY A 75 8.01 -8.83 14.91
CA GLY A 75 9.19 -8.42 14.15
C GLY A 75 8.86 -7.98 12.72
N GLY A 76 9.80 -7.28 12.10
CA GLY A 76 9.62 -6.69 10.76
C GLY A 76 8.94 -5.32 10.79
N ILE A 77 8.90 -4.70 9.60
CA ILE A 77 8.22 -3.42 9.37
C ILE A 77 7.12 -3.66 8.36
N LEU A 78 5.89 -3.33 8.74
CA LEU A 78 4.74 -3.29 7.84
C LEU A 78 4.73 -1.94 7.13
N LYS A 79 4.54 -1.99 5.80
CA LYS A 79 4.41 -0.82 4.92
C LYS A 79 3.00 -0.80 4.38
N THR A 80 2.25 0.22 4.76
CA THR A 80 0.79 0.26 4.63
C THR A 80 0.35 1.60 4.04
N PHE A 81 -0.87 1.63 3.49
CA PHE A 81 -1.52 2.87 3.08
C PHE A 81 -2.86 3.01 3.77
N CYS A 82 -3.19 4.23 4.15
CA CYS A 82 -4.45 4.53 4.82
C CYS A 82 -5.59 4.36 3.83
N VAL A 83 -6.62 3.62 4.20
CA VAL A 83 -7.87 3.63 3.43
C VAL A 83 -8.68 4.84 3.80
N GLU A 84 -8.65 5.23 5.08
CA GLU A 84 -9.39 6.37 5.63
C GLU A 84 -8.59 7.66 5.59
N MET A 85 -9.30 8.78 5.54
CA MET A 85 -8.70 10.11 5.47
C MET A 85 -8.70 10.86 6.81
N ASN A 86 -9.73 10.65 7.62
CA ASN A 86 -10.11 11.59 8.66
C ASN A 86 -9.99 11.06 10.09
N GLU A 87 -9.43 9.86 10.27
CA GLU A 87 -9.13 9.31 11.58
C GLU A 87 -7.66 9.54 11.95
N GLY A 88 -7.31 9.56 13.23
CA GLY A 88 -5.92 9.72 13.68
C GLY A 88 -5.22 8.38 13.94
N PHE A 89 -4.04 8.47 14.54
CA PHE A 89 -3.44 7.35 15.29
C PHE A 89 -3.41 7.79 16.76
N VAL A 90 -4.44 7.42 17.51
CA VAL A 90 -4.59 7.84 18.91
C VAL A 90 -3.90 6.88 19.88
N ASP A 91 -3.67 5.64 19.46
CA ASP A 91 -3.06 4.60 20.26
C ASP A 91 -1.60 4.32 19.85
N ASP A 92 -0.79 3.88 20.82
CA ASP A 92 0.54 3.28 20.58
C ASP A 92 0.93 2.38 21.78
N PRO A 93 1.10 1.06 21.60
CA PRO A 93 0.91 0.30 20.36
C PRO A 93 -0.56 0.22 19.94
N ILE A 94 -0.79 0.02 18.64
CA ILE A 94 -2.12 -0.17 18.03
C ILE A 94 -2.37 -1.67 17.84
N VAL A 95 -3.58 -2.12 18.15
CA VAL A 95 -4.02 -3.50 17.94
C VAL A 95 -4.98 -3.54 16.76
N TYR A 96 -4.56 -4.11 15.64
CA TYR A 96 -5.37 -4.26 14.44
C TYR A 96 -5.95 -5.67 14.33
N THR A 97 -7.18 -5.76 13.83
CA THR A 97 -7.72 -7.01 13.29
C THR A 97 -7.40 -7.07 11.80
N VAL A 98 -6.76 -8.15 11.36
CA VAL A 98 -6.55 -8.42 9.94
C VAL A 98 -7.88 -8.83 9.32
N THR A 99 -8.23 -8.25 8.19
CA THR A 99 -9.52 -8.47 7.54
C THR A 99 -9.40 -8.57 6.03
N GLU A 100 -10.46 -9.02 5.37
CA GLU A 100 -10.56 -8.93 3.92
C GLU A 100 -10.64 -7.47 3.49
N ILE A 101 -10.07 -7.12 2.34
CA ILE A 101 -10.15 -5.76 1.77
C ILE A 101 -11.60 -5.25 1.64
N ALA A 102 -12.56 -6.16 1.44
CA ALA A 102 -13.98 -5.82 1.37
C ALA A 102 -14.52 -5.14 2.63
N ASN A 103 -13.86 -5.32 3.78
CA ASN A 103 -14.32 -4.88 5.09
C ASN A 103 -13.64 -3.60 5.58
N VAL A 104 -12.72 -3.02 4.80
CA VAL A 104 -12.13 -1.70 5.06
C VAL A 104 -12.63 -0.71 4.01
N PRO A 105 -12.86 0.57 4.36
CA PRO A 105 -12.81 1.11 5.71
C PRO A 105 -13.99 0.60 6.55
N GLU A 106 -13.84 0.42 7.85
CA GLU A 106 -14.94 -0.04 8.71
C GLU A 106 -15.90 1.10 9.08
N GLU A 107 -15.42 2.34 9.12
CA GLU A 107 -16.19 3.47 9.58
C GLU A 107 -17.10 4.10 8.50
N LEU A 108 -18.13 4.80 8.99
CA LEU A 108 -19.01 5.63 8.17
C LEU A 108 -18.26 6.87 7.63
N PRO A 109 -18.65 7.42 6.46
CA PRO A 109 -19.90 7.15 5.74
C PRO A 109 -19.88 5.98 4.76
N ASN A 110 -18.71 5.38 4.48
CA ASN A 110 -18.55 4.42 3.38
C ASN A 110 -18.00 3.06 3.87
N PRO A 111 -18.74 2.33 4.73
CA PRO A 111 -18.26 1.09 5.30
C PRO A 111 -18.09 0.02 4.21
N GLY A 112 -16.91 -0.58 4.19
CA GLY A 112 -16.48 -1.60 3.24
C GLY A 112 -16.21 -1.09 1.83
N MET A 113 -15.52 -1.91 1.05
CA MET A 113 -15.28 -1.67 -0.38
C MET A 113 -16.22 -2.50 -1.24
N SER A 114 -16.89 -1.83 -2.17
CA SER A 114 -17.64 -2.49 -3.25
C SER A 114 -16.73 -3.36 -4.13
N GLU A 115 -17.31 -4.28 -4.89
CA GLU A 115 -16.54 -5.16 -5.79
C GLU A 115 -15.73 -4.38 -6.83
N ALA A 116 -16.29 -3.30 -7.37
CA ALA A 116 -15.59 -2.39 -8.27
C ALA A 116 -14.36 -1.76 -7.59
N ARG A 117 -14.53 -1.22 -6.36
CA ARG A 117 -13.44 -0.62 -5.57
C ARG A 117 -12.36 -1.65 -5.25
N GLN A 118 -12.74 -2.85 -4.82
CA GLN A 118 -11.80 -3.93 -4.53
C GLN A 118 -10.97 -4.30 -5.77
N THR A 119 -11.61 -4.39 -6.94
CA THR A 119 -10.93 -4.70 -8.21
C THR A 119 -9.92 -3.62 -8.57
N LEU A 120 -10.30 -2.34 -8.47
CA LEU A 120 -9.39 -1.22 -8.74
C LEU A 120 -8.22 -1.18 -7.74
N MET A 121 -8.50 -1.41 -6.45
CA MET A 121 -7.46 -1.41 -5.42
C MET A 121 -6.47 -2.56 -5.63
N LYS A 122 -6.96 -3.77 -5.91
CA LYS A 122 -6.12 -4.93 -6.21
C LYS A 122 -5.24 -4.69 -7.44
N ASP A 123 -5.79 -4.07 -8.48
CA ASP A 123 -5.06 -3.75 -9.71
C ASP A 123 -4.00 -2.65 -9.48
N LEU A 124 -4.33 -1.60 -8.72
CA LEU A 124 -3.39 -0.56 -8.30
C LEU A 124 -2.19 -1.15 -7.56
N TYR A 125 -2.47 -1.96 -6.54
CA TYR A 125 -1.42 -2.62 -5.76
C TYR A 125 -0.59 -3.57 -6.63
N ALA A 126 -1.21 -4.36 -7.50
CA ALA A 126 -0.52 -5.31 -8.38
C ALA A 126 0.48 -4.64 -9.33
N ARG A 127 0.21 -3.39 -9.73
CA ARG A 127 1.04 -2.67 -10.70
C ARG A 127 2.10 -1.80 -10.06
N TRP A 128 1.81 -1.21 -8.89
CA TRP A 128 2.56 -0.03 -8.43
C TRP A 128 3.01 -0.07 -6.97
N TYR A 129 2.58 -1.04 -6.17
CA TYR A 129 2.95 -1.10 -4.75
C TYR A 129 4.47 -1.13 -4.54
N ASP A 130 5.20 -1.89 -5.36
CA ASP A 130 6.66 -2.05 -5.23
C ASP A 130 7.42 -0.74 -5.48
N GLN A 131 6.87 0.14 -6.32
CA GLN A 131 7.45 1.44 -6.70
C GLN A 131 7.28 2.49 -5.60
N THR A 132 6.45 2.20 -4.59
CA THR A 132 6.30 3.05 -3.41
C THR A 132 7.33 2.73 -2.33
N GLN A 133 8.06 1.61 -2.46
CA GLN A 133 9.09 1.22 -1.50
C GLN A 133 10.35 2.08 -1.70
N TYR A 134 10.91 2.56 -0.59
CA TYR A 134 12.15 3.31 -0.58
C TYR A 134 13.30 2.43 -0.14
N GLU A 135 14.29 2.25 -1.01
CA GLU A 135 15.49 1.47 -0.75
C GLU A 135 16.75 2.35 -0.69
N PRO A 136 17.82 1.92 0.00
CA PRO A 136 19.09 2.63 0.02
C PRO A 136 19.65 2.87 -1.39
N GLY A 137 19.80 4.14 -1.76
CA GLY A 137 20.27 4.56 -3.09
C GLY A 137 19.19 5.22 -3.94
N ASP A 138 17.92 5.11 -3.54
CA ASP A 138 16.82 5.78 -4.23
C ASP A 138 16.81 7.29 -3.98
N SER A 139 16.26 8.02 -4.95
CA SER A 139 15.97 9.44 -4.78
C SER A 139 14.78 9.64 -3.84
N TRP A 140 15.03 10.27 -2.69
CA TRP A 140 13.99 10.57 -1.71
C TRP A 140 12.80 11.35 -2.30
N SER A 141 13.08 12.29 -3.21
CA SER A 141 12.02 13.08 -3.86
C SER A 141 11.18 12.23 -4.79
N VAL A 142 11.78 11.29 -5.50
CA VAL A 142 11.04 10.38 -6.40
C VAL A 142 10.19 9.42 -5.56
N ALA A 143 10.76 8.83 -4.52
CA ALA A 143 10.03 7.92 -3.63
C ALA A 143 8.85 8.64 -2.94
N SER A 144 9.05 9.88 -2.48
CA SER A 144 7.98 10.70 -1.88
C SER A 144 6.89 11.04 -2.90
N ASN A 145 7.25 11.36 -4.14
CA ASN A 145 6.26 11.63 -5.19
C ASN A 145 5.41 10.40 -5.51
N TYR A 146 6.02 9.22 -5.66
CA TYR A 146 5.30 7.96 -5.91
C TYR A 146 4.43 7.55 -4.73
N ALA A 147 4.95 7.59 -3.50
CA ALA A 147 4.20 7.23 -2.31
C ALA A 147 2.99 8.15 -2.11
N SER A 148 3.15 9.46 -2.30
CA SER A 148 2.04 10.40 -2.23
C SER A 148 1.00 10.13 -3.31
N ALA A 149 1.43 10.02 -4.56
CA ALA A 149 0.54 9.77 -5.69
C ALA A 149 -0.24 8.46 -5.54
N PHE A 150 0.41 7.39 -5.07
CA PHE A 150 -0.25 6.13 -4.75
C PHE A 150 -1.32 6.30 -3.67
N GLN A 151 -1.00 7.00 -2.57
CA GLN A 151 -1.96 7.30 -1.50
C GLN A 151 -3.14 8.15 -2.01
N LEU A 152 -2.92 9.08 -2.94
CA LEU A 152 -4.01 9.85 -3.55
C LEU A 152 -4.98 8.92 -4.30
N VAL A 153 -4.47 7.96 -5.07
CA VAL A 153 -5.31 7.00 -5.81
C VAL A 153 -6.00 6.00 -4.88
N VAL A 154 -5.37 5.61 -3.77
CA VAL A 154 -6.05 4.81 -2.72
C VAL A 154 -7.26 5.55 -2.17
N TRP A 155 -7.12 6.84 -1.87
CA TRP A 155 -8.23 7.67 -1.37
C TRP A 155 -9.28 7.94 -2.45
N GLU A 156 -8.88 8.17 -3.69
CA GLU A 156 -9.80 8.24 -4.83
C GLU A 156 -10.69 6.99 -4.91
N ILE A 157 -10.08 5.79 -4.91
CA ILE A 157 -10.84 4.54 -5.02
C ILE A 157 -11.77 4.34 -3.81
N SER A 158 -11.30 4.64 -2.61
CA SER A 158 -12.05 4.35 -1.38
C SER A 158 -13.16 5.36 -1.10
N HIS A 159 -12.99 6.63 -1.49
CA HIS A 159 -13.87 7.72 -1.11
C HIS A 159 -14.72 8.28 -2.27
N GLU A 160 -14.43 7.92 -3.52
CA GLU A 160 -15.24 8.39 -4.64
C GLU A 160 -16.61 7.71 -4.72
N ASN A 161 -17.63 8.48 -5.07
CA ASN A 161 -19.01 8.04 -5.30
C ASN A 161 -19.20 7.54 -6.73
N PHE A 162 -18.57 6.40 -7.03
CA PHE A 162 -18.78 5.71 -8.30
C PHE A 162 -20.23 5.31 -8.52
N THR A 163 -20.71 5.40 -9.75
CA THR A 163 -22.08 5.01 -10.10
C THR A 163 -22.26 3.49 -10.13
N SER A 164 -21.17 2.74 -10.30
CA SER A 164 -21.15 1.27 -10.32
C SER A 164 -20.40 0.70 -9.12
N SER A 165 -21.07 -0.18 -8.37
CA SER A 165 -20.49 -0.93 -7.26
C SER A 165 -19.87 -2.26 -7.68
N THR A 166 -20.10 -2.71 -8.91
CA THR A 166 -19.67 -4.04 -9.41
C THR A 166 -18.81 -3.99 -10.67
N ASP A 167 -19.01 -2.98 -11.53
CA ASP A 167 -18.23 -2.83 -12.76
C ASP A 167 -17.06 -1.86 -12.54
N ALA A 168 -15.86 -2.43 -12.37
CA ALA A 168 -14.62 -1.69 -12.20
C ALA A 168 -14.26 -0.82 -13.42
N SER A 169 -14.70 -1.18 -14.63
CA SER A 169 -14.41 -0.38 -15.84
C SER A 169 -15.22 0.91 -15.85
N VAL A 170 -16.48 0.85 -15.40
CA VAL A 170 -17.32 2.03 -15.21
C VAL A 170 -16.73 2.92 -14.12
N ALA A 171 -16.43 2.36 -12.94
CA ALA A 171 -15.81 3.10 -11.85
C ALA A 171 -14.47 3.74 -12.27
N LEU A 172 -13.61 3.02 -13.01
CA LEU A 172 -12.36 3.55 -13.54
C LEU A 172 -12.58 4.76 -14.45
N SER A 173 -13.61 4.73 -15.29
CA SER A 173 -13.92 5.84 -16.21
C SER A 173 -14.38 7.13 -15.50
N GLU A 174 -14.75 7.00 -14.22
CA GLU A 174 -15.24 8.08 -13.37
C GLU A 174 -14.15 8.67 -12.46
N MET A 175 -13.00 8.00 -12.32
CA MET A 175 -11.90 8.46 -11.45
C MET A 175 -11.30 9.78 -11.95
N ASN A 176 -11.12 10.73 -11.03
CA ASN A 176 -10.49 12.01 -11.30
C ASN A 176 -9.91 12.64 -10.02
N ILE A 177 -8.58 12.72 -9.90
CA ILE A 177 -7.94 13.29 -8.70
C ILE A 177 -8.31 14.74 -8.35
N SER A 178 -9.00 15.48 -9.22
CA SER A 178 -9.33 16.90 -9.01
C SER A 178 -10.83 17.19 -8.91
N ARG A 179 -11.68 16.16 -9.04
CA ARG A 179 -13.14 16.29 -9.10
C ARG A 179 -13.78 15.09 -8.43
N GLY A 180 -15.02 15.24 -8.01
CA GLY A 180 -15.80 14.16 -7.45
C GLY A 180 -16.07 14.33 -5.98
N ALA A 181 -16.53 13.25 -5.33
CA ALA A 181 -16.68 13.21 -3.89
C ALA A 181 -15.33 13.38 -3.20
N MET A 182 -14.26 12.88 -3.83
CA MET A 182 -12.88 13.08 -3.41
C MET A 182 -12.15 13.98 -4.41
N ALA A 183 -11.60 15.11 -3.97
CA ALA A 183 -10.89 16.02 -4.87
C ALA A 183 -9.65 16.61 -4.20
N PHE A 184 -8.48 16.44 -4.80
CA PHE A 184 -7.22 17.01 -4.31
C PHE A 184 -7.04 18.44 -4.84
N THR A 185 -6.97 19.41 -3.93
CA THR A 185 -6.85 20.85 -4.25
C THR A 185 -5.40 21.33 -4.22
N ASP A 186 -4.52 20.62 -3.52
CA ASP A 186 -3.06 20.80 -3.55
C ASP A 186 -2.39 19.44 -3.43
N THR A 187 -1.69 19.01 -4.49
CA THR A 187 -0.97 17.73 -4.55
C THR A 187 0.50 17.86 -4.18
N TYR A 188 0.91 18.96 -3.53
CA TYR A 188 2.29 19.36 -3.25
C TYR A 188 3.10 19.78 -4.49
N SER A 189 3.01 19.02 -5.59
CA SER A 189 3.66 19.36 -6.85
C SER A 189 2.91 18.81 -8.05
N ALA A 190 3.10 19.43 -9.22
CA ALA A 190 2.56 18.92 -10.48
C ALA A 190 3.03 17.48 -10.79
N GLU A 191 4.20 17.08 -10.31
CA GLU A 191 4.73 15.74 -10.52
C GLU A 191 3.90 14.67 -9.79
N VAL A 192 3.46 14.94 -8.55
CA VAL A 192 2.58 14.03 -7.80
C VAL A 192 1.25 13.85 -8.54
N ALA A 193 0.64 14.94 -9.01
CA ALA A 193 -0.59 14.88 -9.80
C ALA A 193 -0.40 14.10 -11.11
N ASN A 194 0.72 14.31 -11.82
CA ASN A 194 1.03 13.59 -13.04
C ASN A 194 1.19 12.09 -12.80
N ILE A 195 1.90 11.70 -11.74
CA ILE A 195 2.07 10.29 -11.37
C ILE A 195 0.70 9.68 -10.99
N ALA A 196 -0.13 10.38 -10.21
CA ALA A 196 -1.48 9.91 -9.84
C ALA A 196 -2.37 9.70 -11.07
N ASN A 197 -2.34 10.61 -12.03
CA ASN A 197 -3.06 10.41 -13.30
C ASN A 197 -2.50 9.23 -14.11
N ASN A 198 -1.18 9.04 -14.14
CA ASN A 198 -0.56 7.89 -14.82
C ASN A 198 -0.93 6.56 -14.14
N LEU A 199 -0.98 6.53 -12.81
CA LEU A 199 -1.45 5.39 -12.02
C LEU A 199 -2.88 5.02 -12.45
N ILE A 200 -3.81 5.97 -12.46
CA ILE A 200 -5.21 5.77 -12.89
C ILE A 200 -5.27 5.27 -14.34
N LEU A 201 -4.59 5.94 -15.27
CA LEU A 201 -4.59 5.58 -16.70
C LEU A 201 -4.06 4.16 -16.95
N SER A 202 -3.21 3.64 -16.08
CA SER A 202 -2.66 2.29 -16.21
C SER A 202 -3.61 1.19 -15.75
N LEU A 203 -4.62 1.52 -14.94
CA LEU A 203 -5.54 0.52 -14.39
C LEU A 203 -6.34 -0.15 -15.51
N GLY A 204 -6.61 -1.44 -15.37
CA GLY A 204 -7.30 -2.26 -16.36
C GLY A 204 -6.53 -2.49 -17.67
N THR A 205 -5.35 -1.89 -17.86
CA THR A 205 -4.52 -2.10 -19.06
C THR A 205 -4.02 -3.54 -19.10
N GLY A 206 -4.47 -4.31 -20.10
CA GLY A 206 -4.20 -5.74 -20.19
C GLY A 206 -5.13 -6.61 -19.31
N GLY A 207 -6.24 -6.04 -18.84
CA GLY A 207 -7.14 -6.64 -17.85
C GLY A 207 -6.81 -6.19 -16.42
N PHE A 208 -7.75 -6.38 -15.50
CA PHE A 208 -7.52 -6.12 -14.08
C PHE A 208 -6.69 -7.23 -13.45
N PHE A 209 -5.57 -6.85 -12.84
CA PHE A 209 -4.69 -7.75 -12.10
C PHE A 209 -5.13 -7.85 -10.65
N ASN A 210 -4.73 -8.93 -9.99
CA ASN A 210 -5.06 -9.18 -8.60
C ASN A 210 -3.78 -9.34 -7.78
N TYR A 211 -3.61 -8.52 -6.74
CA TYR A 211 -2.55 -8.72 -5.76
C TYR A 211 -2.97 -9.85 -4.81
N THR A 212 -2.31 -11.01 -4.89
CA THR A 212 -2.78 -12.28 -4.30
C THR A 212 -2.99 -12.24 -2.78
N LYS A 213 -2.31 -11.35 -2.05
CA LYS A 213 -2.50 -11.17 -0.60
C LYS A 213 -2.50 -9.70 -0.18
N LEU A 214 -3.50 -8.97 -0.66
CA LEU A 214 -3.85 -7.64 -0.17
C LEU A 214 -4.94 -7.78 0.89
N LEU A 215 -4.64 -7.37 2.12
CA LEU A 215 -5.53 -7.46 3.28
C LEU A 215 -5.79 -6.08 3.90
N GLY A 216 -6.89 -5.97 4.62
CA GLY A 216 -7.17 -4.83 5.48
C GLY A 216 -6.58 -5.02 6.88
N LEU A 217 -6.21 -3.92 7.51
CA LEU A 217 -6.06 -3.83 8.97
C LEU A 217 -7.11 -2.87 9.47
N SER A 218 -7.95 -3.34 10.39
CA SER A 218 -9.06 -2.55 10.92
C SER A 218 -8.97 -2.31 12.42
N ASN A 219 -9.26 -1.07 12.84
CA ASN A 219 -9.29 -0.67 14.24
C ASN A 219 -10.29 0.48 14.47
N PRO A 220 -11.16 0.37 15.50
CA PRO A 220 -12.27 1.32 15.68
C PRO A 220 -11.88 2.68 16.28
N ASN A 221 -10.59 2.91 16.52
CA ASN A 221 -10.06 4.19 17.02
C ASN A 221 -8.85 4.70 16.23
N ASN A 222 -8.39 3.95 15.22
CA ASN A 222 -7.20 4.29 14.44
C ASN A 222 -7.41 3.90 12.98
N GLN A 223 -6.97 4.77 12.07
CA GLN A 223 -7.18 4.59 10.64
C GLN A 223 -7.02 3.16 10.15
N ASP A 224 -7.99 2.73 9.36
CA ASP A 224 -7.92 1.49 8.61
C ASP A 224 -6.85 1.55 7.52
N MET A 225 -6.16 0.43 7.34
CA MET A 225 -5.04 0.31 6.42
C MET A 225 -5.24 -0.81 5.42
N LEU A 226 -4.54 -0.69 4.30
CA LEU A 226 -4.24 -1.83 3.43
C LEU A 226 -2.80 -2.26 3.58
N ILE A 227 -2.62 -3.59 3.62
CA ILE A 227 -1.32 -4.22 3.72
C ILE A 227 -1.14 -5.29 2.65
N VAL A 228 0.10 -5.34 2.17
CA VAL A 228 0.59 -6.45 1.38
C VAL A 228 1.24 -7.45 2.32
N VAL A 229 0.74 -8.68 2.32
CA VAL A 229 1.38 -9.77 3.06
C VAL A 229 2.52 -10.33 2.20
N PRO A 230 3.77 -10.27 2.67
CA PRO A 230 4.88 -10.88 1.94
C PRO A 230 4.59 -12.37 1.75
N THR A 231 4.56 -12.82 0.49
CA THR A 231 4.46 -14.25 0.23
C THR A 231 5.79 -14.90 0.66
N PRO A 232 5.78 -15.98 1.45
CA PRO A 232 7.01 -16.70 1.80
C PRO A 232 7.54 -17.46 0.57
N ALA A 233 8.10 -16.74 -0.41
CA ALA A 233 8.33 -17.29 -1.74
C ALA A 233 9.69 -17.99 -1.92
N ILE A 234 10.69 -17.83 -1.03
CA ILE A 234 12.07 -18.29 -1.35
C ILE A 234 12.76 -19.11 -0.23
N ALA A 235 12.21 -19.19 0.99
CA ALA A 235 12.84 -19.98 2.06
C ALA A 235 12.85 -21.50 1.80
N GLY A 236 11.90 -22.01 1.00
CA GLY A 236 11.79 -23.45 0.70
C GLY A 236 12.79 -23.98 -0.34
N LEU A 237 13.25 -23.16 -1.28
CA LEU A 237 14.14 -23.60 -2.36
C LEU A 237 15.62 -23.62 -1.92
N ALA A 238 16.01 -22.81 -0.93
CA ALA A 238 17.34 -22.89 -0.32
C ALA A 238 17.55 -24.19 0.49
N GLY A 239 16.49 -24.75 1.07
CA GLY A 239 16.53 -26.00 1.83
C GLY A 239 16.74 -27.26 0.97
N LEU A 240 16.16 -27.29 -0.24
CA LEU A 240 16.31 -28.43 -1.17
C LEU A 240 17.67 -28.44 -1.88
N GLY A 241 18.29 -27.27 -2.13
CA GLY A 241 19.63 -27.18 -2.70
C GLY A 241 20.72 -27.78 -1.80
N LEU A 242 20.60 -27.62 -0.48
CA LEU A 242 21.58 -28.13 0.48
C LEU A 242 21.46 -29.64 0.76
N VAL A 243 20.26 -30.22 0.62
CA VAL A 243 20.06 -31.68 0.73
C VAL A 243 20.66 -32.42 -0.49
N GLY A 244 20.64 -31.80 -1.68
CA GLY A 244 21.26 -32.34 -2.89
C GLY A 244 22.80 -32.39 -2.86
N MET A 245 23.45 -31.49 -2.11
CA MET A 245 24.92 -31.41 -2.05
C MET A 245 25.57 -32.41 -1.08
N ARG A 246 24.79 -33.07 -0.21
CA ARG A 246 25.31 -34.07 0.75
C ARG A 246 25.50 -35.47 0.16
N ARG A 247 25.10 -35.72 -1.11
CA ARG A 247 25.17 -37.05 -1.75
C ARG A 247 26.20 -37.19 -2.87
N ARG A 248 27.24 -36.35 -2.90
CA ARG A 248 28.35 -36.53 -3.86
C ARG A 248 29.72 -36.35 -3.21
N ARG A 249 30.02 -37.24 -2.27
CA ARG A 249 31.39 -37.69 -1.98
C ARG A 249 31.37 -39.22 -1.86
N ARG A 250 31.64 -39.88 -2.98
CA ARG A 250 32.29 -41.19 -3.01
C ARG A 250 33.75 -40.91 -3.33
#